data_AF-A0A1H2TDA7-F1
#
_entry.id   AF-A0A1H2TDA7-F1
#
_cell.length_a   1.000
_cell.length_b   1.000
_cell.length_c   1.000
_cell.angle_alpha   90.00
_cell.angle_beta   90.00
_cell.angle_gamma   90.00
#
_symmetry.space_group_name_H-M   'P 1'
#
loop_
_entity.id
_entity.type
_entity.pdbx_description
1 polymer ?
#
loop_
_entity_poly.entity_id
_entity_poly.type
_entity_poly.pdbx_seq_one_letter_code
_entity_poly.pdbx_strand_id
1 'polypeptide(L)'
;MANTLEKKLEHIKTHVTKVVNDYANKNHLTVSEEIINNLSVHLSLSITRALSDNYIHTSHSQLEQCKDLYTYPIAKEIINDLCKHYEIELSESDLYNTAMYLADMTILDLGFDAEFDIVDQEIENIMDETLDTIRIKLGYNLRENEKFVRGMSLHFYPAIDRLEEDRQITDNPLMQTVQKYKKSYECAHIMNDIVKRHFNKSFNSYELSYIAIHFQTAFDARTAV
;
A
#
# COMPACT_ATOMS: atom_id res chain seq x y z
N MET A 1 -22.29 5.58 16.56
CA MET A 1 -21.37 6.39 15.73
C MET A 1 -20.68 5.56 14.65
N ALA A 2 -20.16 4.35 14.92
CA ALA A 2 -19.54 3.48 13.89
C ALA A 2 -20.42 3.25 12.62
N ASN A 3 -21.73 3.07 12.82
CA ASN A 3 -22.71 2.78 11.76
C ASN A 3 -22.92 3.93 10.74
N THR A 4 -22.45 5.16 11.00
CA THR A 4 -22.61 6.30 10.08
C THR A 4 -21.44 6.44 9.11
N LEU A 5 -20.22 6.16 9.58
CA LEU A 5 -19.00 6.23 8.77
C LEU A 5 -18.94 5.05 7.78
N GLU A 6 -19.29 3.85 8.22
CA GLU A 6 -19.38 2.66 7.36
C GLU A 6 -20.40 2.85 6.24
N LYS A 7 -21.57 3.43 6.54
CA LYS A 7 -22.58 3.75 5.53
C LYS A 7 -22.12 4.84 4.55
N LYS A 8 -21.37 5.84 5.03
CA LYS A 8 -20.80 6.88 4.18
C LYS A 8 -19.75 6.31 3.23
N LEU A 9 -18.86 5.45 3.73
CA LEU A 9 -17.86 4.76 2.93
C LEU A 9 -18.49 3.86 1.86
N GLU A 10 -19.52 3.09 2.21
CA GLU A 10 -20.20 2.20 1.27
C GLU A 10 -20.93 2.97 0.16
N HIS A 11 -21.51 4.12 0.48
CA HIS A 11 -22.13 5.00 -0.51
C HIS A 11 -21.08 5.60 -1.47
N ILE A 12 -19.96 6.10 -0.93
CA ILE A 12 -18.85 6.61 -1.75
C ILE A 12 -18.32 5.50 -2.66
N LYS A 13 -18.11 4.29 -2.12
CA LYS A 13 -17.65 3.13 -2.88
C LYS A 13 -18.59 2.78 -4.01
N THR A 14 -19.90 2.72 -3.76
CA THR A 14 -20.90 2.44 -4.80
C THR A 14 -20.81 3.44 -5.96
N HIS A 15 -20.66 4.72 -5.64
CA HIS A 15 -20.51 5.76 -6.65
C HIS A 15 -19.17 5.65 -7.41
N VAL A 16 -18.06 5.47 -6.71
CA VAL A 16 -16.73 5.28 -7.31
C VAL A 16 -16.71 4.06 -8.24
N THR A 17 -17.26 2.92 -7.81
CA THR A 17 -17.36 1.71 -8.64
C THR A 17 -18.10 1.99 -9.94
N LYS A 18 -19.20 2.77 -9.89
CA LYS A 18 -19.94 3.15 -11.08
C LYS A 18 -19.09 4.00 -12.02
N VAL A 19 -18.44 5.04 -11.50
CA VAL A 19 -17.57 5.93 -12.29
C VAL A 19 -16.44 5.14 -12.96
N VAL A 20 -15.72 4.31 -12.20
CA VAL A 20 -14.62 3.48 -12.74
C VAL A 20 -15.13 2.57 -13.86
N ASN A 21 -16.27 1.90 -13.67
CA ASN A 21 -16.88 1.06 -14.71
C ASN A 21 -17.28 1.87 -15.96
N ASP A 22 -17.88 3.04 -15.79
CA ASP A 22 -18.31 3.89 -16.89
C ASP A 22 -17.12 4.32 -17.76
N TYR A 23 -16.00 4.73 -17.14
CA TYR A 23 -14.78 5.08 -17.86
C TYR A 23 -14.04 3.87 -18.45
N ALA A 24 -14.00 2.73 -17.75
CA ALA A 24 -13.43 1.50 -18.29
C ALA A 24 -14.18 1.04 -19.55
N ASN A 25 -15.51 1.04 -19.50
CA ASN A 25 -16.36 0.67 -20.63
C ASN A 25 -16.24 1.66 -21.79
N LYS A 26 -16.28 2.97 -21.50
CA LYS A 26 -16.13 4.05 -22.50
C LYS A 26 -14.82 3.93 -23.27
N ASN A 27 -13.75 3.47 -22.61
CA ASN A 27 -12.42 3.34 -23.20
C ASN A 27 -12.08 1.90 -23.62
N HIS A 28 -13.05 0.97 -23.59
CA HIS A 28 -12.86 -0.44 -23.97
C HIS A 28 -11.74 -1.15 -23.20
N LEU A 29 -11.55 -0.81 -21.92
CA LEU A 29 -10.58 -1.48 -21.06
C LEU A 29 -11.13 -2.83 -20.60
N THR A 30 -10.29 -3.86 -20.63
CA THR A 30 -10.58 -5.17 -20.03
C THR A 30 -9.97 -5.20 -18.64
N VAL A 31 -10.75 -4.83 -17.62
CA VAL A 31 -10.32 -4.82 -16.21
C VAL A 31 -11.16 -5.84 -15.44
N SER A 32 -10.53 -6.67 -14.61
CA SER A 32 -11.24 -7.66 -13.80
C SER A 32 -12.13 -7.01 -12.74
N GLU A 33 -13.22 -7.69 -12.36
CA GLU A 33 -14.12 -7.21 -11.30
C GLU A 33 -13.38 -7.04 -9.95
N GLU A 34 -12.40 -7.90 -9.69
CA GLU A 34 -11.55 -7.81 -8.49
C GLU A 34 -10.74 -6.52 -8.47
N ILE A 35 -10.10 -6.15 -9.58
CA ILE A 35 -9.32 -4.91 -9.71
C ILE A 35 -10.23 -3.70 -9.57
N ILE A 36 -11.40 -3.70 -10.22
CA ILE A 36 -12.38 -2.60 -10.11
C ILE A 36 -12.81 -2.44 -8.66
N ASN A 37 -13.10 -3.54 -7.96
CA ASN A 37 -13.48 -3.49 -6.55
C ASN A 37 -12.33 -2.95 -5.68
N ASN A 38 -11.09 -3.40 -5.91
CA ASN A 38 -9.92 -2.97 -5.14
C ASN A 38 -9.61 -1.48 -5.36
N LEU A 39 -9.62 -1.02 -6.60
CA LEU A 39 -9.47 0.39 -6.95
C LEU A 39 -10.60 1.23 -6.31
N SER A 40 -11.82 0.74 -6.34
CA SER A 40 -12.97 1.44 -5.76
C SER A 40 -12.85 1.58 -4.24
N VAL A 41 -12.36 0.54 -3.55
CA VAL A 41 -12.05 0.63 -2.12
C VAL A 41 -10.95 1.66 -1.86
N HIS A 42 -9.85 1.61 -2.62
CA HIS A 42 -8.72 2.53 -2.47
C HIS A 42 -9.16 4.00 -2.61
N LEU A 43 -9.82 4.34 -3.73
CA LEU A 43 -10.30 5.69 -3.99
C LEU A 43 -11.34 6.15 -2.97
N SER A 44 -12.20 5.25 -2.49
CA SER A 44 -13.20 5.61 -1.46
C SER A 44 -12.56 5.98 -0.14
N LEU A 45 -11.47 5.31 0.24
CA LEU A 45 -10.68 5.66 1.41
C LEU A 45 -9.98 7.01 1.20
N SER A 46 -9.37 7.25 0.04
CA SER A 46 -8.72 8.52 -0.29
C SER A 46 -9.70 9.70 -0.26
N ILE A 47 -10.89 9.54 -0.86
CA ILE A 47 -11.99 10.52 -0.81
C ILE A 47 -12.44 10.76 0.63
N THR A 48 -12.63 9.69 1.41
CA THR A 48 -13.06 9.81 2.81
C THR A 48 -12.04 10.58 3.65
N ARG A 49 -10.75 10.35 3.41
CA ARG A 49 -9.64 11.07 4.05
C ARG A 49 -9.61 12.54 3.65
N ALA A 50 -9.71 12.83 2.35
CA ALA A 50 -9.74 14.21 1.84
C ALA A 50 -10.92 15.00 2.42
N LEU A 51 -12.09 14.37 2.55
CA LEU A 51 -13.27 14.96 3.19
C LEU A 51 -13.16 15.16 4.70
N SER A 52 -12.13 14.60 5.35
CA SER A 52 -11.96 14.62 6.80
C SER A 52 -10.79 15.50 7.26
N ASP A 53 -10.23 16.35 6.38
CA ASP A 53 -9.05 17.22 6.60
C ASP A 53 -7.76 16.50 7.08
N ASN A 54 -7.75 15.17 7.13
CA ASN A 54 -6.59 14.36 7.53
C ASN A 54 -5.78 13.93 6.29
N TYR A 55 -5.32 14.92 5.53
CA TYR A 55 -4.46 14.67 4.38
C TYR A 55 -3.08 14.19 4.85
N ILE A 56 -2.78 12.90 4.65
CA ILE A 56 -1.41 12.40 4.79
C ILE A 56 -0.77 12.43 3.41
N HIS A 57 0.25 13.27 3.25
CA HIS A 57 1.11 13.27 2.07
C HIS A 57 1.83 11.93 1.95
N THR A 58 1.58 11.20 0.87
CA THR A 58 2.36 10.04 0.47
C THR A 58 3.53 10.49 -0.42
N SER A 59 4.72 9.96 -0.17
CA SER A 59 5.95 10.33 -0.90
C SER A 59 5.85 9.99 -2.39
N HIS A 60 6.47 10.85 -3.20
CA HIS A 60 6.16 11.08 -4.61
C HIS A 60 6.89 10.17 -5.61
N SER A 61 7.98 9.49 -5.22
CA SER A 61 8.97 9.01 -6.20
C SER A 61 8.60 7.73 -6.96
N GLN A 62 7.81 6.82 -6.38
CA GLN A 62 7.68 5.45 -6.91
C GLN A 62 6.69 5.29 -8.07
N LEU A 63 5.75 6.21 -8.21
CA LEU A 63 4.62 6.05 -9.12
C LEU A 63 4.64 7.02 -10.31
N GLU A 64 5.70 7.84 -10.43
CA GLU A 64 5.79 8.82 -11.51
C GLU A 64 5.84 8.16 -12.90
N GLN A 65 6.42 6.95 -12.99
CA GLN A 65 6.40 6.14 -14.21
C GLN A 65 5.00 5.77 -14.70
N CYS A 66 4.00 5.81 -13.80
CA CYS A 66 2.62 5.60 -14.21
C CYS A 66 2.13 6.67 -15.21
N LYS A 67 2.83 7.82 -15.35
CA LYS A 67 2.53 8.84 -16.36
C LYS A 67 2.60 8.30 -17.79
N ASP A 68 3.47 7.32 -18.04
CA ASP A 68 3.69 6.75 -19.36
C ASP A 68 2.72 5.61 -19.69
N LEU A 69 1.89 5.19 -18.72
CA LEU A 69 0.88 4.15 -18.95
C LEU A 69 -0.22 4.66 -19.88
N TYR A 70 -0.66 3.78 -20.79
CA TYR A 70 -1.80 4.06 -21.67
C TYR A 70 -3.10 4.34 -20.90
N THR A 71 -3.17 3.91 -19.64
CA THR A 71 -4.30 4.12 -18.72
C THR A 71 -4.23 5.44 -17.96
N TYR A 72 -3.10 6.15 -17.97
CA TYR A 72 -2.92 7.42 -17.24
C TYR A 72 -3.92 8.51 -17.65
N PRO A 73 -4.19 8.75 -18.94
CA PRO A 73 -5.22 9.72 -19.34
C PRO A 73 -6.62 9.36 -18.82
N ILE A 74 -6.95 8.07 -18.77
CA ILE A 74 -8.24 7.56 -18.30
C ILE A 74 -8.33 7.74 -16.77
N ALA A 75 -7.27 7.41 -16.05
CA ALA A 75 -7.16 7.66 -14.62
C ALA A 75 -7.34 9.14 -14.29
N LYS A 76 -6.76 10.03 -15.10
CA LYS A 76 -6.93 11.48 -14.95
C LYS A 76 -8.37 11.93 -15.15
N GLU A 77 -9.10 11.36 -16.12
CA GLU A 77 -10.53 11.63 -16.28
C GLU A 77 -11.33 11.20 -15.04
N ILE A 78 -11.08 9.98 -14.54
CA ILE A 78 -11.75 9.44 -13.34
C ILE A 78 -11.48 10.32 -12.11
N ILE A 79 -10.21 10.63 -11.82
CA ILE A 79 -9.83 11.47 -10.68
C ILE A 79 -10.48 12.85 -10.77
N ASN A 80 -10.46 13.47 -11.95
CA ASN A 80 -11.07 14.79 -12.14
C ASN A 80 -12.59 14.77 -11.92
N ASP A 81 -13.28 13.71 -12.35
CA ASP A 81 -14.72 13.56 -12.15
C ASP A 81 -15.05 13.40 -10.66
N LEU A 82 -14.32 12.54 -9.96
CA LEU A 82 -14.48 12.33 -8.52
C LEU A 82 -14.16 13.59 -7.71
N CYS A 83 -13.06 14.28 -8.03
CA CYS A 83 -12.69 15.54 -7.37
C CYS A 83 -13.76 16.62 -7.54
N LYS A 84 -14.34 16.75 -8.74
CA LYS A 84 -15.45 17.69 -9.00
C LYS A 84 -16.71 17.30 -8.25
N HIS A 85 -17.05 16.02 -8.21
CA HIS A 85 -18.26 15.55 -7.54
C HIS A 85 -18.22 15.75 -6.02
N TYR A 86 -17.07 15.46 -5.40
CA TYR A 86 -16.90 15.54 -3.95
C TYR A 86 -16.33 16.87 -3.45
N GLU A 87 -15.98 17.80 -4.35
CA GLU A 87 -15.34 19.08 -4.05
C GLU A 87 -14.05 18.92 -3.22
N ILE A 88 -13.18 18.00 -3.66
CA ILE A 88 -11.91 17.67 -3.00
C ILE A 88 -10.74 17.74 -3.97
N GLU A 89 -9.53 17.68 -3.41
CA GLU A 89 -8.30 17.41 -4.14
C GLU A 89 -7.75 16.04 -3.75
N LEU A 90 -7.40 15.23 -4.75
CA LEU A 90 -6.68 13.98 -4.57
C LEU A 90 -5.22 14.15 -4.97
N SER A 91 -4.33 13.38 -4.34
CA SER A 91 -2.89 13.47 -4.57
C SER A 91 -2.50 12.97 -5.97
N GLU A 92 -1.31 13.34 -6.44
CA GLU A 92 -0.74 12.68 -7.61
C GLU A 92 -0.57 11.16 -7.40
N SER A 93 -0.33 10.72 -6.15
CA SER A 93 -0.26 9.31 -5.82
C SER A 93 -1.59 8.58 -6.06
N ASP A 94 -2.74 9.21 -5.74
CA ASP A 94 -4.06 8.65 -6.03
C ASP A 94 -4.30 8.51 -7.54
N LEU A 95 -3.83 9.50 -8.32
CA LEU A 95 -3.86 9.45 -9.78
C LEU A 95 -2.99 8.31 -10.33
N TYR A 96 -1.74 8.22 -9.89
CA TYR A 96 -0.84 7.18 -10.38
C TYR A 96 -1.28 5.77 -9.98
N ASN A 97 -1.79 5.60 -8.76
CA ASN A 97 -2.39 4.33 -8.33
C ASN A 97 -3.59 3.96 -9.20
N THR A 98 -4.45 4.94 -9.51
CA THR A 98 -5.59 4.70 -10.41
C THR A 98 -5.12 4.22 -11.78
N ALA A 99 -4.10 4.85 -12.36
CA ALA A 99 -3.52 4.42 -13.64
C ALA A 99 -2.96 3.01 -13.58
N MET A 100 -2.21 2.70 -12.51
CA MET A 100 -1.63 1.38 -12.26
C MET A 100 -2.70 0.28 -12.13
N TYR A 101 -3.73 0.48 -11.29
CA TYR A 101 -4.84 -0.46 -11.16
C TYR A 101 -5.54 -0.72 -12.49
N LEU A 102 -5.84 0.33 -13.26
CA LEU A 102 -6.49 0.19 -14.56
C LEU A 102 -5.64 -0.58 -15.59
N ALA A 103 -4.32 -0.53 -15.45
CA ALA A 103 -3.39 -1.26 -16.31
C ALA A 103 -3.26 -2.75 -15.92
N ASP A 104 -4.01 -3.20 -14.89
CA ASP A 104 -3.79 -4.48 -14.21
C ASP A 104 -2.34 -4.66 -13.78
N MET A 105 -1.73 -3.55 -13.37
CA MET A 105 -0.39 -3.52 -12.85
C MET A 105 -0.47 -3.50 -11.33
N THR A 106 0.41 -4.27 -10.73
CA THR A 106 0.81 -4.08 -9.35
C THR A 106 2.02 -3.15 -9.34
N ILE A 107 2.40 -2.67 -8.16
CA ILE A 107 3.70 -2.01 -8.01
C ILE A 107 4.84 -2.99 -8.39
N LEU A 108 4.56 -4.31 -8.39
CA LEU A 108 5.47 -5.33 -8.91
C LEU A 108 5.49 -5.40 -10.46
N ASP A 109 4.63 -4.69 -11.19
CA ASP A 109 4.66 -4.71 -12.66
C ASP A 109 5.32 -3.46 -13.23
N LEU A 110 5.45 -2.40 -12.43
CA LEU A 110 6.03 -1.12 -12.85
C LEU A 110 7.51 -1.17 -13.22
N GLY A 111 8.17 -2.32 -13.13
CA GLY A 111 9.61 -2.42 -13.30
C GLY A 111 10.33 -1.65 -12.19
N PHE A 112 11.46 -2.17 -11.74
CA PHE A 112 12.29 -1.45 -10.77
C PHE A 112 13.14 -0.40 -11.50
N ASP A 113 12.53 0.35 -12.44
CA ASP A 113 13.24 1.29 -13.33
C ASP A 113 12.89 2.76 -13.01
N ALA A 114 12.05 3.01 -12.00
CA ALA A 114 11.75 4.35 -11.50
C ALA A 114 12.89 4.82 -10.61
N GLU A 115 14.05 5.15 -11.17
CA GLU A 115 15.17 5.86 -10.52
C GLU A 115 15.21 5.67 -8.97
N PHE A 116 15.24 4.42 -8.51
CA PHE A 116 15.92 4.09 -7.27
C PHE A 116 17.39 4.06 -7.65
N ASP A 117 17.93 5.23 -7.97
CA ASP A 117 19.38 5.34 -8.14
C ASP A 117 20.09 4.99 -6.82
N ILE A 118 19.34 4.85 -5.72
CA ILE A 118 19.78 4.24 -4.48
C ILE A 118 18.55 3.60 -3.77
N VAL A 119 18.29 2.29 -3.91
CA VAL A 119 17.73 1.61 -2.72
C VAL A 119 18.82 1.79 -1.68
N ASP A 120 18.55 2.55 -0.62
CA ASP A 120 19.56 2.80 0.39
C ASP A 120 20.11 1.44 0.82
N GLN A 121 21.42 1.25 0.65
CA GLN A 121 22.09 0.01 1.01
C GLN A 121 21.75 -0.38 2.45
N GLU A 122 21.46 0.61 3.30
CA GLU A 122 20.95 0.44 4.65
C GLU A 122 19.61 -0.33 4.70
N ILE A 123 18.64 0.01 3.83
CA ILE A 123 17.33 -0.63 3.77
C ILE A 123 17.44 -2.07 3.27
N GLU A 124 18.28 -2.33 2.26
CA GLU A 124 18.59 -3.69 1.82
C GLU A 124 19.25 -4.50 2.94
N ASN A 125 20.23 -3.92 3.63
CA ASN A 125 20.90 -4.57 4.76
C ASN A 125 19.92 -4.93 5.87
N ILE A 126 18.98 -4.04 6.18
CA ILE A 126 17.93 -4.31 7.18
C ILE A 126 17.03 -5.45 6.72
N MET A 127 16.63 -5.48 5.44
CA MET A 127 15.81 -6.55 4.89
C MET A 127 16.56 -7.90 5.00
N ASP A 128 17.82 -7.92 4.59
CA ASP A 128 18.65 -9.12 4.62
C ASP A 128 18.87 -9.64 6.03
N GLU A 129 19.22 -8.75 6.96
CA GLU A 129 19.38 -9.09 8.37
C GLU A 129 18.07 -9.58 8.98
N THR A 130 16.93 -9.03 8.55
CA THR A 130 15.60 -9.45 8.99
C THR A 130 15.29 -10.86 8.54
N LEU A 131 15.45 -11.15 7.25
CA LEU A 131 15.20 -12.46 6.67
C LEU A 131 16.10 -13.54 7.30
N ASP A 132 17.37 -13.21 7.50
CA ASP A 132 18.34 -14.13 8.11
C ASP A 132 18.03 -14.37 9.59
N THR A 133 17.66 -13.33 10.32
CA THR A 133 17.27 -13.44 11.73
C THR A 133 15.99 -14.28 11.89
N ILE A 134 14.99 -14.07 11.03
CA ILE A 134 13.76 -14.87 11.03
C ILE A 134 14.08 -16.34 10.71
N ARG A 135 14.95 -16.60 9.74
CA ARG A 135 15.39 -17.97 9.42
C ARG A 135 16.07 -18.63 10.62
N ILE A 136 16.99 -17.93 11.28
CA ILE A 136 17.78 -18.47 12.40
C ILE A 136 16.91 -18.66 13.66
N LYS A 137 16.11 -17.66 14.03
CA LYS A 137 15.33 -17.69 15.28
C LYS A 137 14.03 -18.47 15.17
N LEU A 138 13.35 -18.38 14.02
CA LEU A 138 11.99 -18.92 13.85
C LEU A 138 11.91 -20.09 12.86
N GLY A 139 12.99 -20.38 12.13
CA GLY A 139 13.04 -21.49 11.16
C GLY A 139 12.29 -21.22 9.85
N TYR A 140 11.87 -19.97 9.58
CA TYR A 140 11.15 -19.64 8.35
C TYR A 140 12.10 -19.05 7.29
N ASN A 141 12.25 -19.75 6.17
CA ASN A 141 12.99 -19.22 5.01
C ASN A 141 12.05 -18.37 4.13
N LEU A 142 11.97 -17.07 4.36
CA LEU A 142 11.14 -16.15 3.57
C LEU A 142 11.86 -15.56 2.34
N ARG A 143 13.18 -15.72 2.25
CA ARG A 143 14.02 -15.13 1.21
C ARG A 143 13.67 -15.63 -0.20
N GLU A 144 13.24 -16.88 -0.32
CA GLU A 144 12.84 -17.49 -1.59
C GLU A 144 11.43 -17.06 -2.05
N ASN A 145 10.66 -16.36 -1.21
CA ASN A 145 9.37 -15.82 -1.62
C ASN A 145 9.58 -14.46 -2.28
N GLU A 146 9.91 -14.46 -3.57
CA GLU A 146 10.18 -13.24 -4.35
C GLU A 146 9.03 -12.24 -4.28
N LYS A 147 7.76 -12.70 -4.32
CA LYS A 147 6.58 -11.84 -4.17
C LYS A 147 6.55 -11.13 -2.82
N PHE A 148 6.87 -11.85 -1.74
CA PHE A 148 6.95 -11.27 -0.40
C PHE A 148 8.13 -10.30 -0.27
N VAL A 149 9.33 -10.71 -0.66
CA VAL A 149 10.54 -9.86 -0.55
C VAL A 149 10.31 -8.54 -1.29
N ARG A 150 9.76 -8.64 -2.49
CA ARG A 150 9.45 -7.48 -3.32
C ARG A 150 8.31 -6.65 -2.73
N GLY A 151 7.20 -7.27 -2.34
CA GLY A 151 6.07 -6.57 -1.71
C GLY A 151 6.47 -5.86 -0.42
N MET A 152 7.27 -6.49 0.43
CA MET A 152 7.77 -5.87 1.66
C MET A 152 8.69 -4.69 1.34
N SER A 153 9.59 -4.81 0.37
CA SER A 153 10.51 -3.72 0.00
C SER A 153 9.76 -2.44 -0.42
N LEU A 154 8.65 -2.60 -1.14
CA LEU A 154 7.81 -1.48 -1.59
C LEU A 154 7.16 -0.71 -0.45
N HIS A 155 6.75 -1.40 0.62
CA HIS A 155 6.11 -0.77 1.77
C HIS A 155 7.10 -0.37 2.87
N PHE A 156 8.26 -1.02 2.90
CA PHE A 156 9.26 -0.78 3.91
C PHE A 156 9.98 0.56 3.72
N TYR A 157 10.32 0.93 2.48
CA TYR A 157 10.94 2.23 2.21
C TYR A 157 10.07 3.42 2.67
N PRO A 158 8.78 3.52 2.28
CA PRO A 158 7.91 4.58 2.80
C PRO A 158 7.70 4.53 4.32
N ALA A 159 7.78 3.34 4.94
CA ALA A 159 7.69 3.23 6.39
C ALA A 159 8.92 3.83 7.08
N ILE A 160 10.12 3.60 6.54
CA ILE A 160 11.36 4.22 7.02
C ILE A 160 11.33 5.74 6.83
N ASP A 161 10.93 6.23 5.66
CA ASP A 161 10.77 7.67 5.39
C ASP A 161 9.86 8.35 6.44
N ARG A 162 8.68 7.77 6.69
CA ARG A 162 7.76 8.21 7.77
C ARG A 162 8.37 8.12 9.17
N LEU A 163 9.18 7.10 9.44
CA LEU A 163 9.84 6.92 10.74
C LEU A 163 10.88 8.01 10.99
N GLU A 164 11.71 8.29 9.99
CA GLU A 164 12.75 9.31 10.06
C GLU A 164 12.17 10.70 10.24
N GLU A 165 11.06 10.99 9.57
CA GLU A 165 10.37 12.28 9.67
C GLU A 165 9.36 12.38 10.83
N ASP A 166 9.26 11.37 11.68
CA ASP A 166 8.33 11.32 12.83
C ASP A 166 6.83 11.44 12.45
N ARG A 167 6.47 10.94 11.25
CA ARG A 167 5.10 10.93 10.69
C ARG A 167 4.55 9.51 10.48
N GLN A 168 4.86 8.61 11.39
CA GLN A 168 4.37 7.23 11.36
C GLN A 168 2.84 7.17 11.37
N ILE A 169 2.27 6.09 10.81
CA ILE A 169 0.83 5.90 10.75
C ILE A 169 0.25 5.87 12.18
N THR A 170 -0.83 6.59 12.42
CA THR A 170 -1.51 6.64 13.74
C THR A 170 -2.88 5.95 13.73
N ASP A 171 -3.34 5.51 12.57
CA ASP A 171 -4.60 4.81 12.39
C ASP A 171 -4.41 3.55 11.51
N ASN A 172 -4.65 2.38 12.09
CA ASN A 172 -4.71 1.13 11.32
C ASN A 172 -6.01 0.40 11.69
N PRO A 173 -7.05 0.45 10.85
CA PRO A 173 -8.34 -0.18 11.14
C PRO A 173 -8.23 -1.71 11.28
N LEU A 174 -7.15 -2.31 10.77
CA LEU A 174 -6.88 -3.75 10.85
C LEU A 174 -6.08 -4.16 12.08
N MET A 175 -5.59 -3.23 12.91
CA MET A 175 -4.69 -3.51 14.04
C MET A 175 -5.18 -4.68 14.92
N GLN A 176 -6.46 -4.66 15.33
CA GLN A 176 -7.03 -5.71 16.19
C GLN A 176 -7.12 -7.08 15.52
N THR A 177 -7.31 -7.12 14.20
CA THR A 177 -7.35 -8.36 13.42
C THR A 177 -5.96 -8.94 13.32
N VAL A 178 -4.96 -8.10 13.02
CA VAL A 178 -3.60 -8.56 12.76
C VAL A 178 -2.90 -9.00 14.04
N GLN A 179 -3.21 -8.42 15.22
CA GLN A 179 -2.65 -8.83 16.52
C GLN A 179 -2.89 -10.31 16.85
N LYS A 180 -3.87 -10.95 16.19
CA LYS A 180 -4.14 -12.38 16.34
C LYS A 180 -3.08 -13.25 15.66
N TYR A 181 -2.37 -12.71 14.66
CA TYR A 181 -1.29 -13.39 13.95
C TYR A 181 0.03 -13.26 14.70
N LYS A 182 0.14 -13.99 15.83
CA LYS A 182 1.31 -13.94 16.73
C LYS A 182 2.65 -14.08 16.00
N LYS A 183 2.74 -15.06 15.10
CA LYS A 183 3.94 -15.33 14.30
C LYS A 183 4.33 -14.17 13.39
N SER A 184 3.36 -13.54 12.74
CA SER A 184 3.58 -12.42 11.82
C SER A 184 4.00 -11.16 12.57
N TYR A 185 3.42 -10.94 13.76
CA TYR A 185 3.84 -9.91 14.70
C TYR A 185 5.27 -10.12 15.22
N GLU A 186 5.63 -11.37 15.54
CA GLU A 186 6.99 -11.69 15.98
C GLU A 186 8.02 -11.37 14.89
N CYS A 187 7.71 -11.66 13.62
CA CYS A 187 8.53 -11.27 12.48
C CYS A 187 8.64 -9.72 12.35
N ALA A 188 7.53 -9.00 12.49
CA ALA A 188 7.52 -7.54 12.46
C ALA A 188 8.35 -6.92 13.60
N HIS A 189 8.32 -7.52 14.79
CA HIS A 189 9.15 -7.08 15.92
C HIS A 189 10.64 -7.35 15.68
N ILE A 190 11.01 -8.50 15.09
CA ILE A 190 12.40 -8.77 14.67
C ILE A 190 12.90 -7.69 13.71
N MET A 191 12.09 -7.35 12.70
CA MET A 191 12.41 -6.29 11.75
C MET A 191 12.60 -4.94 12.45
N ASN A 192 11.69 -4.59 13.36
CA ASN A 192 11.76 -3.34 14.12
C ASN A 192 12.98 -3.25 15.06
N ASP A 193 13.41 -4.37 15.66
CA ASP A 193 14.64 -4.41 16.46
C ASP A 193 15.89 -4.13 15.61
N ILE A 194 15.88 -4.58 14.34
CA ILE A 194 16.94 -4.27 13.39
C ILE A 194 16.86 -2.80 13.00
N VAL A 195 15.69 -2.29 12.58
CA VAL A 195 15.48 -0.86 12.29
C VAL A 195 15.96 0.03 13.43
N LYS A 196 15.65 -0.33 14.67
CA LYS A 196 16.10 0.41 15.85
C LYS A 196 17.61 0.50 15.98
N ARG A 197 18.36 -0.52 15.54
CA ARG A 197 19.82 -0.48 15.55
C ARG A 197 20.40 0.43 14.47
N HIS A 198 19.77 0.49 13.30
CA HIS A 198 20.22 1.33 12.19
C HIS A 198 19.82 2.81 12.40
N PHE A 199 18.55 3.07 12.73
CA PHE A 199 18.00 4.44 12.79
C PHE A 199 17.85 5.03 14.21
N ASN A 200 18.12 4.24 15.26
CA ASN A 200 17.85 4.62 16.67
C ASN A 200 16.40 5.10 16.93
N LYS A 201 15.46 4.68 16.07
CA LYS A 201 14.02 4.95 16.16
C LYS A 201 13.25 3.62 16.12
N SER A 202 11.99 3.63 16.51
CA SER A 202 11.17 2.41 16.48
C SER A 202 9.79 2.69 15.94
N PHE A 203 9.27 1.70 15.22
CA PHE A 203 7.92 1.71 14.74
C PHE A 203 6.91 1.65 15.88
N ASN A 204 5.84 2.42 15.74
CA ASN A 204 4.70 2.38 16.64
C ASN A 204 3.84 1.13 16.37
N SER A 205 2.84 0.87 17.23
CA SER A 205 2.00 -0.32 17.12
C SER A 205 1.19 -0.39 15.82
N TYR A 206 0.79 0.75 15.24
CA TYR A 206 0.00 0.80 14.01
C TYR A 206 0.86 0.45 12.78
N GLU A 207 2.09 0.95 12.73
CA GLU A 207 3.06 0.64 11.68
C GLU A 207 3.51 -0.83 11.77
N LEU A 208 3.80 -1.32 12.99
CA LEU A 208 4.09 -2.74 13.23
C LEU A 208 2.94 -3.65 12.79
N SER A 209 1.68 -3.21 12.99
CA SER A 209 0.51 -3.94 12.51
C SER A 209 0.50 -4.04 10.98
N TYR A 210 0.87 -2.96 10.30
CA TYR A 210 0.91 -2.93 8.84
C TYR A 210 2.01 -3.83 8.28
N ILE A 211 3.22 -3.74 8.86
CA ILE A 211 4.35 -4.64 8.54
C ILE A 211 3.96 -6.10 8.77
N ALA A 212 3.27 -6.41 9.87
CA ALA A 212 2.81 -7.76 10.17
C ALA A 212 1.83 -8.33 9.13
N ILE A 213 1.05 -7.50 8.42
CA ILE A 213 0.17 -7.97 7.34
C ILE A 213 0.99 -8.57 6.20
N HIS A 214 2.10 -7.94 5.82
CA HIS A 214 2.95 -8.45 4.76
C HIS A 214 3.58 -9.80 5.11
N PHE A 215 4.03 -9.97 6.37
CA PHE A 215 4.47 -11.29 6.84
C PHE A 215 3.32 -12.30 6.82
N GLN A 216 2.12 -11.91 7.22
CA GLN A 216 0.95 -12.79 7.18
C GLN A 216 0.65 -13.27 5.76
N THR A 217 0.65 -12.37 4.77
CA THR A 217 0.43 -12.75 3.37
C THR A 217 1.48 -13.74 2.85
N ALA A 218 2.73 -13.63 3.31
CA ALA A 218 3.78 -14.57 2.94
C ALA A 218 3.57 -15.97 3.54
N PHE A 219 2.96 -16.06 4.72
CA PHE A 219 2.62 -17.33 5.36
C PHE A 219 1.37 -17.95 4.77
N ASP A 220 0.35 -17.15 4.45
CA ASP A 220 -0.89 -17.65 3.84
C ASP A 220 -0.65 -18.19 2.42
N ALA A 221 0.24 -17.56 1.66
CA ALA A 221 0.68 -18.04 0.35
C ALA A 221 1.40 -19.41 0.41
N ARG A 222 1.93 -19.82 1.57
CA ARG A 222 2.53 -21.15 1.76
C ARG A 222 1.53 -22.24 2.12
N THR A 223 0.35 -21.88 2.59
CA THR A 223 -0.73 -22.83 2.92
C THR A 223 -1.62 -23.18 1.71
N ALA A 224 -1.46 -22.48 0.58
CA ALA A 224 -2.07 -22.84 -0.69
C ALA A 224 -1.19 -23.85 -1.45
N VAL A 225 -1.12 -25.09 -0.94
CA VAL A 225 -0.63 -26.27 -1.66
C VAL A 225 -1.63 -27.41 -1.46
#